data_AF-A0A7K8XZW9-F1
#
_entry.id   AF-A0A7K8XZW9-F1
#
_cell.length_a   1.000
_cell.length_b   1.000
_cell.length_c   1.000
_cell.angle_alpha   90.00
_cell.angle_beta   90.00
_cell.angle_gamma   90.00
#
_symmetry.space_group_name_H-M   'P 1'
#
loop_
_entity.id
_entity.type
_entity.pdbx_description
1 polymer ?
#
loop_
_entity_poly.entity_id
_entity_poly.type
_entity_poly.pdbx_seq_one_letter_code
_entity_poly.pdbx_strand_id
1 'polypeptide(L)'
;LLMSVSQGEDSLSVITCESSREMKLKKKILHKPPKSPKSPYSSSTQLYPKRAGAWQTLQGTGSARLETAAVKNPRQMWLGSLKQGINYPLKSDIDVGPMRANISSNTPEYLKEALGMKKPKHSRSSSNGYIPGTPDYKEKEDMYDEIIELKKTIQAQKSEGDRMKTKLRRLEEENSRKDKQIERLLDPSRGSELARALSEKSNNGWVILGLKQKILKLEQQCKEKDNTINKFESDLKTTNLEEMRTAMEAYSEEVHRLQLLLTKSEAIRKNTEDRDTQKRLKALNASVLRLSRNIKELQTENQRLKEDLDRVLSSSSPSSKTKNYSEWSRQRLVRRLSELEKVS
;
A
#
# COMPACT_ATOMS: atom_id res chain seq x y z
N LEU A 1 -9.34 -48.73 57.54
CA LEU A 1 -9.98 -47.87 56.51
C LEU A 1 -10.04 -48.71 55.23
N LEU A 2 -11.14 -49.42 54.97
CA LEU A 2 -12.31 -48.98 54.18
C LEU A 2 -11.87 -48.40 52.82
N MET A 3 -11.98 -49.21 51.75
CA MET A 3 -13.04 -49.11 50.70
C MET A 3 -12.65 -48.09 49.61
N SER A 4 -12.77 -48.32 48.29
CA SER A 4 -13.50 -49.29 47.47
C SER A 4 -12.85 -49.39 46.09
N VAL A 5 -12.83 -50.59 45.52
CA VAL A 5 -12.77 -50.84 44.08
C VAL A 5 -14.22 -51.06 43.63
N SER A 6 -14.67 -50.30 42.63
CA SER A 6 -15.95 -50.57 41.96
C SER A 6 -15.81 -50.48 40.44
N GLN A 7 -16.36 -51.55 39.87
CA GLN A 7 -16.51 -52.03 38.51
C GLN A 7 -17.60 -51.25 37.74
N GLY A 8 -17.58 -51.34 36.40
CA GLY A 8 -18.66 -50.87 35.54
C GLY A 8 -18.50 -51.34 34.10
N GLU A 9 -19.21 -52.42 33.77
CA GLU A 9 -19.35 -53.02 32.43
C GLU A 9 -20.39 -52.29 31.56
N ASP A 10 -20.40 -52.68 30.28
CA ASP A 10 -21.52 -52.77 29.34
C ASP A 10 -22.15 -51.51 28.71
N SER A 11 -22.01 -51.43 27.38
CA SER A 11 -23.15 -51.33 26.46
C SER A 11 -22.76 -51.70 25.02
N LEU A 12 -23.35 -52.82 24.57
CA LEU A 12 -23.44 -53.29 23.18
C LEU A 12 -24.40 -52.43 22.34
N SER A 13 -24.11 -52.25 21.05
CA SER A 13 -25.05 -52.27 19.90
C SER A 13 -24.22 -52.05 18.62
N VAL A 14 -24.02 -53.07 17.77
CA VAL A 14 -24.94 -53.53 16.71
C VAL A 14 -25.33 -52.38 15.77
N ILE A 15 -24.80 -52.38 14.55
CA ILE A 15 -25.56 -52.48 13.29
C ILE A 15 -24.58 -52.88 12.17
N THR A 16 -24.84 -54.09 11.69
CA THR A 16 -24.47 -54.70 10.42
C THR A 16 -24.95 -53.84 9.24
N CYS A 17 -24.20 -53.78 8.13
CA CYS A 17 -24.75 -53.87 6.77
C CYS A 17 -23.62 -53.79 5.72
N GLU A 18 -23.07 -54.98 5.46
CA GLU A 18 -22.48 -55.41 4.20
C GLU A 18 -23.56 -55.39 3.09
N SER A 19 -23.27 -54.81 1.91
CA SER A 19 -23.71 -55.44 0.66
C SER A 19 -23.00 -54.90 -0.58
N SER A 20 -22.25 -55.82 -1.19
CA SER A 20 -21.78 -55.85 -2.55
C SER A 20 -22.93 -56.02 -3.54
N ARG A 21 -22.85 -55.39 -4.73
CA ARG A 21 -23.29 -56.07 -5.96
C ARG A 21 -22.70 -55.47 -7.25
N GLU A 22 -21.73 -56.19 -7.81
CA GLU A 22 -21.53 -56.27 -9.26
C GLU A 22 -22.74 -56.95 -9.92
N MET A 23 -23.25 -56.36 -11.01
CA MET A 23 -24.15 -57.06 -11.93
C MET A 23 -23.76 -56.74 -13.38
N LYS A 24 -23.14 -57.70 -14.04
CA LYS A 24 -23.03 -57.79 -15.49
C LYS A 24 -24.41 -58.13 -16.06
N LEU A 25 -24.92 -57.32 -16.98
CA LEU A 25 -26.04 -57.70 -17.84
C LEU A 25 -25.71 -57.36 -19.30
N LYS A 26 -25.45 -58.43 -20.07
CA LYS A 26 -25.48 -58.43 -21.53
C LYS A 26 -26.92 -58.19 -21.99
N LYS A 27 -27.16 -57.18 -22.83
CA LYS A 27 -28.34 -57.13 -23.71
C LYS A 27 -28.00 -56.61 -25.10
N LYS A 28 -28.76 -57.17 -26.04
CA LYS A 28 -28.56 -57.30 -27.48
C LYS A 28 -28.69 -55.97 -28.24
N ILE A 29 -27.73 -55.77 -29.14
CA ILE A 29 -27.82 -55.31 -30.55
C ILE A 29 -29.16 -54.65 -30.96
N LEU A 30 -29.09 -53.36 -31.31
CA LEU A 30 -29.94 -52.75 -32.32
C LEU A 30 -29.04 -51.96 -33.28
N HIS A 31 -28.89 -52.48 -34.50
CA HIS A 31 -28.08 -51.88 -35.56
C HIS A 31 -28.69 -50.54 -36.02
N LYS A 32 -27.90 -49.47 -35.99
CA LYS A 32 -28.10 -48.29 -36.86
C LYS A 32 -27.16 -48.47 -38.06
N PRO A 33 -27.58 -48.20 -39.30
CA PRO A 33 -26.71 -48.37 -40.45
C PRO A 33 -25.54 -47.38 -40.38
N PRO A 34 -24.34 -47.74 -40.87
CA PRO A 34 -23.23 -46.81 -40.97
C PRO A 34 -23.58 -45.66 -41.93
N LYS A 35 -23.17 -44.43 -41.57
CA LYS A 35 -23.26 -43.27 -42.45
C LYS A 35 -22.32 -43.49 -43.63
N SER A 36 -22.83 -43.37 -44.86
CA SER A 36 -22.03 -43.42 -46.10
C SER A 36 -20.95 -42.32 -46.11
N PRO A 37 -19.78 -42.57 -46.73
CA PRO A 37 -18.79 -41.53 -46.95
C PRO A 37 -19.35 -40.48 -47.91
N LYS A 38 -19.28 -39.21 -47.53
CA LYS A 38 -19.64 -38.07 -48.39
C LYS A 38 -18.79 -38.10 -49.66
N SER A 39 -19.44 -37.95 -50.82
CA SER A 39 -18.76 -37.74 -52.10
C SER A 39 -18.06 -36.37 -52.11
N PRO A 40 -16.94 -36.21 -52.84
CA PRO A 40 -16.13 -34.99 -52.85
C PRO A 40 -16.67 -33.88 -53.79
N TYR A 41 -17.88 -34.03 -54.33
CA TYR A 41 -18.46 -33.05 -55.24
C TYR A 41 -19.93 -32.80 -54.89
N SER A 42 -20.19 -31.75 -54.12
CA SER A 42 -21.49 -31.06 -54.06
C SER A 42 -21.27 -29.67 -53.47
N SER A 43 -21.17 -28.70 -54.37
CA SER A 43 -21.04 -27.28 -54.07
C SER A 43 -22.41 -26.61 -54.05
N SER A 44 -22.52 -25.58 -53.20
CA SER A 44 -23.45 -24.44 -53.27
C SER A 44 -24.86 -24.64 -52.71
N THR A 45 -25.17 -23.98 -51.60
CA THR A 45 -26.06 -22.80 -51.59
C THR A 45 -25.98 -22.10 -50.22
N GLN A 46 -25.94 -20.77 -50.28
CA GLN A 46 -25.78 -19.77 -49.23
C GLN A 46 -26.65 -19.99 -47.99
N LEU A 47 -26.11 -19.69 -46.79
CA LEU A 47 -26.76 -18.90 -45.73
C LEU A 47 -25.68 -18.44 -44.71
N TYR A 48 -25.50 -17.13 -44.59
CA TYR A 48 -24.59 -16.46 -43.65
C TYR A 48 -24.90 -16.77 -42.18
N PRO A 49 -23.89 -16.87 -41.27
CA PRO A 49 -24.10 -16.58 -39.86
C PRO A 49 -23.71 -15.14 -39.53
N LYS A 50 -24.76 -14.37 -39.26
CA LYS A 50 -24.90 -13.13 -38.46
C LYS A 50 -23.66 -12.70 -37.63
N ARG A 51 -23.12 -11.52 -37.95
CA ARG A 51 -22.18 -10.77 -37.10
C ARG A 51 -22.84 -10.33 -35.79
N ALA A 52 -22.14 -10.51 -34.68
CA ALA A 52 -22.38 -9.79 -33.43
C ALA A 52 -21.05 -9.17 -32.98
N GLY A 53 -21.06 -7.88 -32.64
CA GLY A 53 -19.88 -7.17 -32.14
C GLY A 53 -19.79 -5.73 -32.65
N ALA A 54 -20.77 -4.89 -32.28
CA ALA A 54 -20.58 -3.45 -32.28
C ALA A 54 -19.76 -3.10 -31.04
N TRP A 55 -18.52 -2.66 -31.22
CA TRP A 55 -17.80 -1.90 -30.20
C TRP A 55 -17.54 -0.52 -30.79
N GLN A 56 -18.44 0.41 -30.47
CA GLN A 56 -18.15 1.84 -30.56
C GLN A 56 -17.19 2.18 -29.42
N THR A 57 -16.03 2.74 -29.74
CA THR A 57 -15.21 3.46 -28.75
C THR A 57 -15.73 4.88 -28.66
N LEU A 58 -16.37 5.21 -27.54
CA LEU A 58 -16.73 6.56 -27.17
C LEU A 58 -15.48 7.29 -26.67
N GLN A 59 -15.24 8.46 -27.23
CA GLN A 59 -14.20 9.41 -26.87
C GLN A 59 -14.47 9.94 -25.45
N GLY A 60 -13.51 9.78 -24.53
CA GLY A 60 -13.63 10.22 -23.14
C GLY A 60 -12.30 10.79 -22.65
N THR A 61 -12.30 12.09 -22.40
CA THR A 61 -11.18 12.90 -21.90
C THR A 61 -10.87 12.62 -20.43
N GLY A 62 -9.58 12.58 -20.09
CA GLY A 62 -9.06 12.95 -18.76
C GLY A 62 -8.73 11.81 -17.80
N SER A 63 -7.42 11.51 -17.65
CA SER A 63 -6.71 11.57 -16.36
C SER A 63 -5.31 10.95 -16.49
N ALA A 64 -4.31 11.65 -15.94
CA ALA A 64 -2.93 11.23 -15.83
C ALA A 64 -2.76 10.10 -14.79
N ARG A 65 -1.88 9.11 -15.06
CA ARG A 65 -0.74 8.72 -14.20
C ARG A 65 0.03 7.48 -14.72
N LEU A 66 1.35 7.64 -14.71
CA LEU A 66 2.42 6.67 -14.45
C LEU A 66 2.66 5.48 -15.41
N GLU A 67 3.82 5.56 -16.07
CA GLU A 67 4.62 4.44 -16.55
C GLU A 67 4.83 3.36 -15.47
N THR A 68 4.76 2.10 -15.86
CA THR A 68 5.54 1.04 -15.21
C THR A 68 5.92 -0.02 -16.25
N ALA A 69 7.18 -0.45 -16.15
CA ALA A 69 7.92 -1.21 -17.13
C ALA A 69 7.29 -2.56 -17.53
N ALA A 70 7.55 -2.92 -18.77
CA ALA A 70 6.91 -3.99 -19.52
C ALA A 70 7.23 -5.41 -18.99
N VAL A 71 6.21 -6.13 -18.52
CA VAL A 71 6.21 -7.60 -18.48
C VAL A 71 5.62 -8.08 -19.81
N LYS A 72 6.50 -8.40 -20.77
CA LYS A 72 6.09 -8.88 -22.10
C LYS A 72 5.80 -10.39 -22.02
N ASN A 73 4.58 -10.76 -22.41
CA ASN A 73 4.14 -12.15 -22.52
C ASN A 73 4.98 -12.90 -23.59
N PRO A 74 5.43 -14.15 -23.35
CA PRO A 74 6.21 -14.92 -24.33
C PRO A 74 5.56 -14.99 -25.72
N ARG A 75 4.22 -15.01 -25.81
CA ARG A 75 3.50 -15.04 -27.09
C ARG A 75 3.68 -13.76 -27.92
N GLN A 76 3.95 -12.62 -27.29
CA GLN A 76 4.21 -11.35 -27.99
C GLN A 76 5.64 -11.26 -28.54
N MET A 77 6.60 -12.01 -27.97
CA MET A 77 7.97 -12.07 -28.49
C MET A 77 8.05 -12.82 -29.83
N TRP A 78 7.27 -13.90 -29.99
CA TRP A 78 7.26 -14.69 -31.22
C TRP A 78 6.68 -13.93 -32.42
N LEU A 79 5.69 -13.06 -32.19
CA LEU A 79 5.11 -12.21 -33.23
C LEU A 79 6.03 -11.04 -33.62
N GLY A 80 6.91 -10.59 -32.71
CA GLY A 80 7.89 -9.54 -32.97
C GLY A 80 9.06 -9.99 -33.85
N SER A 81 9.58 -11.20 -33.63
CA SER A 81 10.76 -11.69 -34.38
C SER A 81 10.47 -12.11 -35.83
N LEU A 82 9.21 -12.34 -36.21
CA LEU A 82 8.86 -12.69 -37.59
C LEU A 82 8.87 -11.48 -38.55
N LYS A 83 8.87 -10.26 -38.00
CA LYS A 83 8.83 -9.01 -38.78
C LYS A 83 10.21 -8.37 -39.02
N GLN A 84 11.28 -8.95 -38.47
CA GLN A 84 12.61 -8.35 -38.48
C GLN A 84 13.66 -9.43 -38.73
N GLY A 85 13.89 -9.78 -40.01
CA GLY A 85 15.01 -10.66 -40.35
C GLY A 85 14.90 -11.45 -41.63
N ILE A 86 14.56 -10.84 -42.77
CA ILE A 86 14.95 -11.37 -44.10
C ILE A 86 15.21 -10.19 -45.02
N ASN A 87 16.39 -9.57 -44.91
CA ASN A 87 16.97 -8.73 -45.95
C ASN A 87 18.48 -8.92 -45.88
N TYR A 88 18.95 -10.07 -46.35
CA TYR A 88 20.31 -10.19 -46.84
C TYR A 88 20.25 -9.93 -48.35
N PRO A 89 20.86 -8.85 -48.87
CA PRO A 89 21.09 -8.74 -50.29
C PRO A 89 22.21 -9.74 -50.63
N LEU A 90 21.81 -10.95 -51.02
CA LEU A 90 22.71 -11.88 -51.66
C LEU A 90 23.10 -11.24 -53.00
N LYS A 91 24.27 -10.59 -53.03
CA LYS A 91 24.94 -10.21 -54.27
C LYS A 91 25.23 -11.48 -55.06
N SER A 92 24.30 -11.85 -55.94
CA SER A 92 24.62 -12.67 -57.11
C SER A 92 24.92 -11.69 -58.25
N ASP A 93 26.20 -11.55 -58.59
CA ASP A 93 26.60 -11.12 -59.93
C ASP A 93 26.09 -12.19 -60.90
N ILE A 94 24.86 -12.01 -61.35
CA ILE A 94 24.38 -12.60 -62.59
C ILE A 94 24.25 -11.42 -63.51
N ASP A 95 25.25 -11.30 -64.37
CA ASP A 95 25.24 -10.49 -65.58
C ASP A 95 23.85 -10.61 -66.24
N VAL A 96 23.00 -9.61 -66.02
CA VAL A 96 21.81 -9.39 -66.84
C VAL A 96 22.30 -8.74 -68.13
N GLY A 97 23.16 -9.46 -68.85
CA GLY A 97 23.25 -9.30 -70.29
C GLY A 97 21.83 -9.52 -70.84
N PRO A 98 21.42 -8.84 -71.92
CA PRO A 98 20.10 -9.03 -72.46
C PRO A 98 19.91 -10.50 -72.78
N MET A 99 19.23 -11.23 -71.89
CA MET A 99 18.57 -12.49 -72.18
C MET A 99 17.59 -12.10 -73.26
N ARG A 100 18.08 -12.15 -74.50
CA ARG A 100 17.28 -12.07 -75.70
C ARG A 100 16.36 -13.25 -75.53
N ALA A 101 15.18 -12.96 -74.98
CA ALA A 101 14.08 -13.88 -74.87
C ALA A 101 13.71 -14.22 -76.30
N ASN A 102 14.47 -15.12 -76.90
CA ASN A 102 14.02 -15.97 -77.95
C ASN A 102 13.06 -16.93 -77.25
N ILE A 103 11.90 -16.39 -76.84
CA ILE A 103 10.68 -17.17 -76.87
C ILE A 103 10.64 -17.59 -78.33
N SER A 104 11.12 -18.81 -78.57
CA SER A 104 10.88 -19.56 -79.78
C SER A 104 9.38 -19.62 -79.91
N SER A 105 8.79 -18.61 -80.54
CA SER A 105 7.42 -18.74 -81.00
C SER A 105 7.43 -19.96 -81.90
N ASN A 106 6.54 -20.90 -81.66
CA ASN A 106 6.41 -22.11 -82.49
C ASN A 106 6.16 -21.82 -83.98
N THR A 107 5.93 -20.56 -84.35
CA THR A 107 5.86 -20.11 -85.74
C THR A 107 7.27 -19.85 -86.29
N PRO A 108 7.76 -20.65 -87.26
CA PRO A 108 9.08 -20.46 -87.87
C PRO A 108 9.21 -19.09 -88.57
N GLU A 109 10.45 -18.61 -88.68
CA GLU A 109 10.74 -17.21 -89.02
C GLU A 109 10.23 -16.80 -90.41
N TYR A 110 10.27 -17.70 -91.39
CA TYR A 110 9.73 -17.48 -92.74
C TYR A 110 8.20 -17.31 -92.75
N LEU A 111 7.47 -18.05 -91.91
CA LEU A 111 6.00 -17.92 -91.82
C LEU A 111 5.60 -16.59 -91.19
N LYS A 112 6.40 -16.08 -90.25
CA LYS A 112 6.13 -14.76 -89.67
C LYS A 112 6.27 -13.64 -90.70
N GLU A 113 7.18 -13.78 -91.66
CA GLU A 113 7.37 -12.79 -92.73
C GLU A 113 6.25 -12.89 -93.78
N ALA A 114 5.89 -14.11 -94.20
CA ALA A 114 4.79 -14.34 -95.15
C ALA A 114 3.42 -13.85 -94.64
N LEU A 115 3.15 -14.06 -93.35
CA LEU A 115 1.90 -13.64 -92.71
C LEU A 115 1.90 -12.16 -92.30
N GLY A 116 2.95 -11.39 -92.64
CA GLY A 116 3.08 -9.98 -92.28
C GLY A 116 3.25 -9.70 -90.78
N MET A 117 3.46 -10.75 -89.96
CA MET A 117 3.64 -10.66 -88.50
C MET A 117 4.98 -10.03 -88.12
N LYS A 118 5.94 -9.98 -89.04
CA LYS A 118 7.26 -9.35 -88.89
C LYS A 118 7.64 -8.61 -90.18
N LYS A 119 8.08 -7.35 -90.08
CA LYS A 119 8.55 -6.55 -91.23
C LYS A 119 9.88 -7.13 -91.77
N PRO A 120 10.05 -7.28 -93.10
CA PRO A 120 11.32 -7.68 -93.69
C PRO A 120 12.44 -6.71 -93.27
N LYS A 121 13.54 -7.22 -92.72
CA LYS A 121 14.62 -6.38 -92.17
C LYS A 121 15.55 -5.77 -93.23
N HIS A 122 15.28 -6.00 -94.50
CA HIS A 122 16.13 -5.57 -95.60
C HIS A 122 15.26 -5.09 -96.78
N SER A 123 15.16 -3.77 -96.97
CA SER A 123 14.74 -3.20 -98.26
C SER A 123 15.90 -3.39 -99.23
N ARG A 124 15.91 -4.46 -100.01
CA ARG A 124 17.02 -4.79 -100.92
C ARG A 124 16.52 -5.04 -102.35
N SER A 125 17.30 -4.49 -103.26
CA SER A 125 17.07 -4.22 -104.67
C SER A 125 16.56 -5.41 -105.49
N SER A 126 15.76 -5.10 -106.53
CA SER A 126 15.11 -6.03 -107.47
C SER A 126 16.05 -6.88 -108.35
N SER A 127 17.33 -7.00 -108.00
CA SER A 127 18.36 -7.66 -108.80
C SER A 127 18.71 -9.07 -108.30
N ASN A 128 18.21 -9.51 -107.15
CA ASN A 128 18.44 -10.86 -106.65
C ASN A 128 17.09 -11.43 -106.19
N GLY A 129 16.60 -12.49 -106.86
CA GLY A 129 15.23 -12.99 -106.83
C GLY A 129 14.77 -13.63 -105.52
N TYR A 130 14.88 -12.92 -104.39
CA TYR A 130 14.37 -13.35 -103.09
C TYR A 130 12.85 -13.11 -102.99
N ILE A 131 12.10 -14.16 -102.65
CA ILE A 131 10.64 -14.14 -102.52
C ILE A 131 10.28 -14.18 -101.03
N PRO A 132 9.60 -13.16 -100.49
CA PRO A 132 9.13 -13.18 -99.10
C PRO A 132 8.24 -14.40 -98.81
N GLY A 133 8.55 -15.14 -97.75
CA GLY A 133 7.85 -16.38 -97.38
C GLY A 133 8.49 -17.67 -97.92
N THR A 134 9.54 -17.58 -98.73
CA THR A 134 10.39 -18.73 -99.05
C THR A 134 11.33 -19.00 -97.88
N PRO A 135 11.32 -20.20 -97.27
CA PRO A 135 12.24 -20.52 -96.20
C PRO A 135 13.68 -20.47 -96.71
N ASP A 136 14.50 -19.64 -96.08
CA ASP A 136 15.94 -19.73 -96.20
C ASP A 136 16.39 -20.98 -95.44
N TYR A 137 16.32 -22.12 -96.12
CA TYR A 137 16.77 -23.38 -95.55
C TYR A 137 18.28 -23.29 -95.35
N LYS A 138 18.72 -23.60 -94.12
CA LYS A 138 20.13 -23.79 -93.83
C LYS A 138 20.70 -24.84 -94.78
N GLU A 139 22.00 -24.76 -95.06
CA GLU A 139 22.68 -25.77 -95.86
C GLU A 139 22.44 -27.16 -95.24
N LYS A 140 22.45 -28.20 -96.08
CA LYS A 140 22.11 -29.56 -95.66
C LYS A 140 22.99 -30.03 -94.51
N GLU A 141 24.25 -29.64 -94.52
CA GLU A 141 25.30 -29.89 -93.53
C GLU A 141 24.95 -29.25 -92.18
N ASP A 142 24.63 -27.95 -92.17
CA ASP A 142 24.23 -27.20 -90.96
C ASP A 142 22.98 -27.79 -90.30
N MET A 143 22.02 -28.27 -91.09
CA MET A 143 20.82 -28.92 -90.57
C MET A 143 21.15 -30.23 -89.84
N TYR A 144 22.10 -31.01 -90.34
CA TYR A 144 22.53 -32.24 -89.66
C TYR A 144 23.24 -31.95 -88.35
N ASP A 145 24.10 -30.92 -88.32
CA ASP A 145 24.80 -30.50 -87.10
C ASP A 145 23.82 -30.02 -86.03
N GLU A 146 22.82 -29.22 -86.39
CA GLU A 146 21.76 -28.79 -85.47
C GLU A 146 20.94 -29.98 -84.94
N ILE A 147 20.61 -30.96 -85.79
CA ILE A 147 19.94 -32.19 -85.34
C ILE A 147 20.81 -32.96 -84.33
N ILE A 148 22.12 -33.02 -84.54
CA ILE A 148 23.06 -33.67 -83.62
C ILE A 148 23.13 -32.90 -82.29
N GLU A 149 23.22 -31.57 -82.32
CA GLU A 149 23.22 -30.71 -81.13
C GLU A 149 21.91 -30.80 -80.34
N LEU A 150 20.76 -30.79 -81.02
CA LEU A 150 19.46 -30.97 -80.40
C LEU A 150 19.34 -32.35 -79.74
N LYS A 151 19.80 -33.42 -80.41
CA LYS A 151 19.86 -34.76 -79.81
C LYS A 151 20.73 -34.79 -78.56
N LYS A 152 21.91 -34.16 -78.60
CA LYS A 152 22.80 -34.03 -77.42
C LYS A 152 22.11 -33.27 -76.29
N THR A 153 21.41 -32.18 -76.61
CA THR A 153 20.69 -31.36 -75.63
C THR A 153 19.52 -32.12 -75.00
N ILE A 154 18.72 -32.82 -75.79
CA ILE A 154 17.63 -33.68 -75.30
C ILE A 154 18.18 -34.76 -74.37
N GLN A 155 19.28 -35.42 -74.77
CA GLN A 155 19.90 -36.45 -73.95
C GLN A 155 20.45 -35.88 -72.64
N ALA A 156 21.09 -34.71 -72.68
CA ALA A 156 21.58 -34.01 -71.49
C ALA A 156 20.42 -33.64 -70.56
N GLN A 157 19.34 -33.05 -71.09
CA GLN A 157 18.13 -32.72 -70.32
C GLN A 157 17.46 -33.96 -69.72
N LYS A 158 17.43 -35.09 -70.44
CA LYS A 158 16.91 -36.36 -69.93
C LYS A 158 17.75 -36.87 -68.75
N SER A 159 19.08 -36.87 -68.88
CA SER A 159 19.98 -37.27 -67.80
C SER A 159 19.87 -36.35 -66.57
N GLU A 160 19.67 -35.05 -66.80
CA GLU A 160 19.43 -34.06 -65.75
C GLU A 160 18.08 -34.29 -65.05
N GLY A 161 17.03 -34.63 -65.81
CA GLY A 161 15.73 -35.04 -65.27
C GLY A 161 15.83 -36.27 -64.35
N ASP A 162 16.59 -37.29 -64.77
CA ASP A 162 16.83 -38.50 -63.96
C ASP A 162 17.62 -38.18 -62.67
N ARG A 163 18.60 -37.27 -62.76
CA ARG A 163 19.35 -36.76 -61.60
C ARG A 163 18.44 -36.04 -60.61
N MET A 164 17.60 -35.13 -61.09
CA MET A 164 16.67 -34.36 -60.27
C MET A 164 15.61 -35.24 -59.63
N LYS A 165 15.06 -36.22 -60.36
CA LYS A 165 14.14 -37.24 -59.84
C LYS A 165 14.73 -37.98 -58.65
N THR A 166 16.00 -38.37 -58.75
CA THR A 166 16.70 -39.06 -57.67
C THR A 166 16.93 -38.15 -56.46
N LYS A 167 17.31 -36.89 -56.67
CA LYS A 167 17.48 -35.90 -55.59
C LYS A 167 16.18 -35.64 -54.83
N LEU A 168 15.07 -35.53 -55.57
CA LEU A 168 13.74 -35.31 -55.03
C LEU A 168 13.33 -36.46 -54.10
N ARG A 169 13.46 -37.71 -54.57
CA ARG A 169 13.17 -38.90 -53.76
C ARG A 169 13.96 -38.93 -52.44
N ARG A 170 15.26 -38.61 -52.47
CA ARG A 170 16.09 -38.60 -51.23
C ARG A 170 15.59 -37.56 -50.22
N LEU A 171 15.24 -36.36 -50.70
CA LEU A 171 14.74 -35.29 -49.83
C LEU A 171 13.36 -35.64 -49.25
N GLU A 172 12.46 -36.26 -50.02
CA GLU A 172 11.16 -36.74 -49.52
C GLU A 172 11.32 -37.77 -48.40
N GLU A 173 12.26 -38.71 -48.56
CA GLU A 173 12.55 -39.72 -47.54
C GLU A 173 13.17 -39.08 -46.28
N GLU A 174 14.03 -38.07 -46.41
CA GLU A 174 14.57 -37.32 -45.26
C GLU A 174 13.48 -36.52 -44.55
N ASN A 175 12.62 -35.85 -45.30
CA ASN A 175 11.50 -35.08 -44.75
C ASN A 175 10.55 -35.99 -43.96
N SER A 176 10.22 -37.15 -44.53
CA SER A 176 9.41 -38.19 -43.87
C SER A 176 10.03 -38.70 -42.56
N ARG A 177 11.37 -38.70 -42.44
CA ARG A 177 12.06 -39.05 -41.19
C ARG A 177 11.96 -37.93 -40.15
N LYS A 178 12.13 -36.68 -40.57
CA LYS A 178 12.02 -35.49 -39.69
C LYS A 178 10.59 -35.31 -39.19
N ASP A 179 9.58 -35.51 -40.04
CA ASP A 179 8.17 -35.45 -39.67
C ASP A 179 7.85 -36.46 -38.56
N LYS A 180 8.31 -37.71 -38.69
CA LYS A 180 8.18 -38.72 -37.63
C LYS A 180 8.90 -38.34 -36.33
N GLN A 181 10.03 -37.63 -36.40
CA GLN A 181 10.72 -37.15 -35.20
C GLN A 181 9.94 -36.02 -34.52
N ILE A 182 9.35 -35.12 -35.30
CA ILE A 182 8.49 -34.05 -34.80
C ILE A 182 7.26 -34.65 -34.12
N GLU A 183 6.58 -35.62 -34.74
CA GLU A 183 5.44 -36.32 -34.13
C GLU A 183 5.79 -36.93 -32.76
N ARG A 184 6.95 -37.58 -32.64
CA ARG A 184 7.42 -38.16 -31.36
C ARG A 184 7.74 -37.13 -30.28
N LEU A 185 8.15 -35.92 -30.66
CA LEU A 185 8.43 -34.84 -29.71
C LEU A 185 7.16 -34.10 -29.30
N LEU A 186 6.18 -34.02 -30.19
CA LEU A 186 4.89 -33.41 -29.95
C LEU A 186 3.92 -34.32 -29.19
N ASP A 187 4.23 -35.61 -29.05
CA ASP A 187 3.44 -36.56 -28.26
C ASP A 187 3.28 -36.09 -26.80
N PRO A 188 2.06 -35.69 -26.38
CA PRO A 188 1.81 -35.20 -25.03
C PRO A 188 2.11 -36.23 -23.93
N SER A 189 2.06 -37.53 -24.25
CA SER A 189 2.33 -38.60 -23.29
C SER A 189 3.80 -38.60 -22.83
N ARG A 190 4.71 -38.27 -23.76
CA ARG A 190 6.15 -38.20 -23.50
C ARG A 190 6.55 -37.01 -22.63
N GLY A 191 5.82 -35.90 -22.75
CA GLY A 191 5.98 -34.74 -21.86
C GLY A 191 5.61 -35.06 -20.41
N SER A 192 4.56 -35.87 -20.20
CA SER A 192 4.15 -36.36 -18.88
C SER A 192 5.19 -37.31 -18.26
N GLU A 193 5.81 -38.17 -19.07
CA GLU A 193 6.90 -39.04 -18.63
C GLU A 193 8.15 -38.27 -18.21
N LEU A 194 8.54 -37.24 -18.97
CA LEU A 194 9.67 -36.37 -18.62
C LEU A 194 9.39 -35.55 -17.35
N ALA A 195 8.17 -35.04 -17.20
CA ALA A 195 7.73 -34.34 -15.98
C ALA A 195 7.71 -35.26 -14.76
N ARG A 196 7.24 -36.51 -14.93
CA ARG A 196 7.28 -37.54 -13.88
C ARG A 196 8.72 -37.93 -13.54
N ALA A 197 9.57 -38.21 -14.51
CA ALA A 197 10.98 -38.56 -14.27
C ALA A 197 11.76 -37.42 -13.59
N LEU A 198 11.48 -36.16 -13.92
CA LEU A 198 12.03 -35.00 -13.22
C LEU A 198 11.49 -34.86 -11.80
N SER A 199 10.20 -35.16 -11.58
CA SER A 199 9.58 -35.17 -10.25
C SER A 199 10.09 -36.32 -9.37
N GLU A 200 10.33 -37.49 -9.96
CA GLU A 200 10.78 -38.71 -9.28
C GLU A 200 12.27 -38.66 -8.94
N LYS A 201 13.08 -37.97 -9.76
CA LYS A 201 14.46 -37.59 -9.41
C LYS A 201 14.54 -36.45 -8.38
N SER A 202 13.41 -35.85 -8.03
CA SER A 202 13.34 -34.66 -7.19
C SER A 202 12.82 -34.99 -5.79
N ASN A 203 13.72 -35.45 -4.92
CA ASN A 203 13.57 -35.30 -3.45
C ASN A 203 13.26 -33.84 -3.05
N ASN A 204 13.50 -32.88 -3.94
CA ASN A 204 13.22 -31.47 -3.75
C ASN A 204 11.71 -31.17 -3.68
N GLY A 205 10.83 -32.00 -4.26
CA GLY A 205 9.38 -31.78 -4.19
C GLY A 205 8.85 -31.82 -2.76
N TRP A 206 9.25 -32.84 -2.00
CA TRP A 206 8.91 -32.99 -0.57
C TRP A 206 9.54 -31.91 0.30
N VAL A 207 10.79 -31.52 0.01
CA VAL A 207 11.46 -30.40 0.69
C VAL A 207 10.73 -29.09 0.44
N ILE A 208 10.33 -28.80 -0.79
CA ILE A 208 9.56 -27.60 -1.14
C ILE A 208 8.21 -27.57 -0.41
N LEU A 209 7.50 -28.70 -0.35
CA LEU A 209 6.25 -28.80 0.40
C LEU A 209 6.45 -28.58 1.91
N GLY A 210 7.51 -29.17 2.48
CA GLY A 210 7.87 -28.96 3.90
C GLY A 210 8.24 -27.51 4.22
N LEU A 211 8.99 -26.85 3.33
CA LEU A 211 9.33 -25.43 3.46
C LEU A 211 8.09 -24.55 3.35
N LYS A 212 7.18 -24.81 2.41
CA LYS A 212 5.90 -24.10 2.30
C LYS A 212 5.08 -24.21 3.59
N GLN A 213 4.97 -25.42 4.16
CA GLN A 213 4.25 -25.63 5.40
C GLN A 213 4.91 -24.89 6.59
N LYS A 214 6.24 -24.86 6.63
CA LYS A 214 7.00 -24.13 7.66
C LYS A 214 6.81 -22.62 7.54
N ILE A 215 6.85 -22.07 6.33
CA ILE A 215 6.59 -20.65 6.06
C ILE A 215 5.19 -20.29 6.55
N LEU A 216 4.17 -21.06 6.17
CA LEU A 216 2.79 -20.79 6.58
C LEU A 216 2.61 -20.79 8.12
N LYS A 217 3.28 -21.70 8.83
CA LYS A 217 3.28 -21.71 10.30
C LYS A 217 3.99 -20.49 10.90
N LEU A 218 5.12 -20.08 10.32
CA LEU A 218 5.86 -18.91 10.78
C LEU A 218 5.08 -17.62 10.52
N GLU A 219 4.42 -17.49 9.37
CA GLU A 219 3.55 -16.37 9.04
C GLU A 219 2.40 -16.25 10.05
N GLN A 220 1.76 -17.39 10.38
CA GLN A 220 0.71 -17.43 11.40
C GLN A 220 1.24 -17.01 12.78
N GLN A 221 2.42 -17.48 13.18
CA GLN A 221 3.04 -17.08 14.45
C GLN A 221 3.42 -15.60 14.49
N CYS A 222 3.91 -15.03 13.39
CA CYS A 222 4.19 -13.59 13.30
C CYS A 222 2.90 -12.80 13.48
N LYS A 223 1.83 -13.18 12.77
CA LYS A 223 0.52 -12.53 12.89
C LYS A 223 -0.04 -12.61 14.32
N GLU A 224 0.10 -13.75 14.99
CA GLU A 224 -0.31 -13.90 16.39
C GLU A 224 0.51 -13.00 17.32
N LYS A 225 1.84 -12.93 17.15
CA LYS A 225 2.70 -12.04 17.93
C LYS A 225 2.36 -10.57 17.69
N ASP A 226 2.15 -10.16 16.45
CA ASP A 226 1.73 -8.79 16.13
C ASP A 226 0.39 -8.45 16.80
N ASN A 227 -0.57 -9.38 16.79
CA ASN A 227 -1.83 -9.19 17.51
C ASN A 227 -1.62 -9.05 19.03
N THR A 228 -0.69 -9.83 19.64
CA THR A 228 -0.37 -9.67 21.07
C THR A 228 0.31 -8.34 21.38
N ILE A 229 1.20 -7.87 20.50
CA ILE A 229 1.85 -6.56 20.65
C ILE A 229 0.79 -5.45 20.59
N ASN A 230 -0.07 -5.47 19.57
CA ASN A 230 -1.15 -4.49 19.43
C ASN A 230 -2.07 -4.46 20.66
N LYS A 231 -2.37 -5.65 21.23
CA LYS A 231 -3.14 -5.75 22.47
C LYS A 231 -2.38 -5.15 23.66
N PHE A 232 -1.10 -5.47 23.84
CA PHE A 232 -0.31 -4.89 24.92
C PHE A 232 -0.16 -3.37 24.78
N GLU A 233 -0.04 -2.86 23.56
CA GLU A 233 -0.04 -1.42 23.32
C GLU A 233 -1.36 -0.76 23.70
N SER A 234 -2.51 -1.39 23.38
CA SER A 234 -3.81 -0.87 23.80
C SER A 234 -4.01 -0.96 25.32
N ASP A 235 -3.56 -2.06 25.94
CA ASP A 235 -3.67 -2.26 27.38
C ASP A 235 -2.80 -1.24 28.11
N LEU A 236 -1.54 -1.03 27.69
CA LEU A 236 -0.66 0.01 28.25
C LEU A 236 -1.25 1.42 28.16
N LYS A 237 -1.84 1.79 27.01
CA LYS A 237 -2.51 3.08 26.85
C LYS A 237 -3.70 3.22 27.81
N THR A 238 -4.48 2.15 27.95
CA THR A 238 -5.65 2.12 28.84
C THR A 238 -5.21 2.22 30.31
N THR A 239 -4.24 1.42 30.75
CA THR A 239 -3.71 1.46 32.12
C THR A 239 -3.09 2.82 32.46
N ASN A 240 -2.30 3.42 31.56
CA ASN A 240 -1.74 4.75 31.80
C ASN A 240 -2.83 5.82 31.98
N LEU A 241 -3.91 5.76 31.20
CA LEU A 241 -5.05 6.66 31.37
C LEU A 241 -5.78 6.43 32.70
N GLU A 242 -5.94 5.17 33.12
CA GLU A 242 -6.53 4.81 34.40
C GLU A 242 -5.68 5.28 35.58
N GLU A 243 -4.35 5.09 35.54
CA GLU A 243 -3.42 5.56 36.57
C GLU A 243 -3.45 7.09 36.69
N MET A 244 -3.44 7.82 35.57
CA MET A 244 -3.58 9.28 35.58
C MET A 244 -4.93 9.72 36.16
N ARG A 245 -6.00 9.01 35.83
CA ARG A 245 -7.34 9.29 36.37
C ARG A 245 -7.37 9.08 37.88
N THR A 246 -6.84 7.96 38.39
CA THR A 246 -6.77 7.69 39.84
C THR A 246 -5.91 8.73 40.56
N ALA A 247 -4.77 9.14 39.98
CA ALA A 247 -3.95 10.20 40.55
C ALA A 247 -4.69 11.55 40.61
N MET A 248 -5.41 11.90 39.55
CA MET A 248 -6.25 13.10 39.51
C MET A 248 -7.36 13.06 40.57
N GLU A 249 -8.05 11.93 40.69
CA GLU A 249 -9.08 11.71 41.71
C GLU A 249 -8.49 11.89 43.12
N ALA A 250 -7.34 11.27 43.42
CA ALA A 250 -6.65 11.42 44.70
C ALA A 250 -6.23 12.87 45.00
N TYR A 251 -5.67 13.60 44.03
CA TYR A 251 -5.35 15.02 44.21
C TYR A 251 -6.60 15.86 44.42
N SER A 252 -7.70 15.57 43.72
CA SER A 252 -8.96 16.30 43.88
C SER A 252 -9.57 16.10 45.26
N GLU A 253 -9.53 14.88 45.80
CA GLU A 253 -9.98 14.55 47.15
C GLU A 253 -9.12 15.27 48.21
N GLU A 254 -7.80 15.30 48.03
CA GLU A 254 -6.88 15.99 48.94
C GLU A 254 -7.09 17.50 48.91
N VAL A 255 -7.27 18.09 47.72
CA VAL A 255 -7.62 19.51 47.59
C VAL A 255 -8.94 19.81 48.30
N HIS A 256 -9.95 18.95 48.16
CA HIS A 256 -11.22 19.12 48.85
C HIS A 256 -11.07 19.00 50.38
N ARG A 257 -10.30 18.04 50.86
CA ARG A 257 -9.96 17.86 52.28
C ARG A 257 -9.24 19.09 52.84
N LEU A 258 -8.27 19.64 52.11
CA LEU A 258 -7.54 20.85 52.50
C LEU A 258 -8.45 22.09 52.51
N GLN A 259 -9.35 22.24 51.54
CA GLN A 259 -10.36 23.31 51.55
C GLN A 259 -11.28 23.20 52.76
N LEU A 260 -11.72 22.00 53.13
CA LEU A 260 -12.53 21.77 54.32
C LEU A 260 -11.77 22.12 55.61
N LEU A 261 -10.49 21.78 55.70
CA LEU A 261 -9.65 22.17 56.84
C LEU A 261 -9.43 23.68 56.89
N LEU A 262 -9.21 24.33 55.74
CA LEU A 262 -9.02 25.77 55.66
C LEU A 262 -10.26 26.50 56.16
N THR A 263 -11.44 26.15 55.63
CA THR A 263 -12.73 26.73 56.04
C THR A 263 -13.00 26.51 57.53
N LYS A 264 -12.74 25.30 58.06
CA LYS A 264 -12.86 25.01 59.50
C LYS A 264 -11.89 25.86 60.34
N SER A 265 -10.64 25.99 59.91
CA SER A 265 -9.63 26.78 60.61
C SER A 265 -9.98 28.28 60.62
N GLU A 266 -10.53 28.79 59.52
CA GLU A 266 -10.94 30.17 59.38
C GLU A 266 -12.16 30.48 60.25
N ALA A 267 -13.13 29.57 60.31
CA ALA A 267 -14.26 29.66 61.23
C ALA A 267 -13.80 29.67 62.70
N ILE A 268 -12.88 28.78 63.09
CA ILE A 268 -12.33 28.75 64.45
C ILE A 268 -11.61 30.06 64.80
N ARG A 269 -10.82 30.59 63.86
CA ARG A 269 -10.07 31.85 64.03
C ARG A 269 -11.01 33.02 64.27
N LYS A 270 -12.02 33.21 63.40
CA LYS A 270 -13.04 34.27 63.53
C LYS A 270 -13.76 34.21 64.88
N ASN A 271 -14.26 33.02 65.27
CA ASN A 271 -14.94 32.84 66.55
C ASN A 271 -14.05 33.10 67.78
N THR A 272 -12.76 32.77 67.70
CA THR A 272 -11.82 32.97 68.80
C THR A 272 -11.44 34.45 68.93
N GLU A 273 -11.15 35.11 67.81
CA GLU A 273 -10.87 36.55 67.77
C GLU A 273 -12.06 37.37 68.27
N ASP A 274 -13.28 37.07 67.82
CA ASP A 274 -14.50 37.76 68.27
C ASP A 274 -14.71 37.58 69.79
N ARG A 275 -14.48 36.38 70.31
CA ARG A 275 -14.65 36.12 71.75
C ARG A 275 -13.56 36.80 72.58
N ASP A 276 -12.32 36.83 72.11
CA ASP A 276 -11.22 37.45 72.85
C ASP A 276 -11.23 38.97 72.76
N THR A 277 -11.65 39.54 71.63
CA THR A 277 -11.93 40.99 71.52
C THR A 277 -13.10 41.39 72.42
N GLN A 278 -14.18 40.61 72.46
CA GLN A 278 -15.31 40.80 73.40
C GLN A 278 -14.85 40.80 74.86
N LYS A 279 -13.97 39.85 75.26
CA LYS A 279 -13.40 39.81 76.62
C LYS A 279 -12.56 41.06 76.92
N ARG A 280 -11.70 41.47 75.99
CA ARG A 280 -10.86 42.68 76.12
C ARG A 280 -11.70 43.94 76.26
N LEU A 281 -12.77 44.07 75.45
CA LEU A 281 -13.72 45.18 75.53
C LEU A 281 -14.41 45.25 76.90
N LYS A 282 -14.86 44.11 77.44
CA LYS A 282 -15.47 44.05 78.78
C LYS A 282 -14.48 44.46 79.88
N ALA A 283 -13.25 43.98 79.82
CA ALA A 283 -12.20 44.33 80.79
C ALA A 283 -11.84 45.82 80.74
N LEU A 284 -11.77 46.39 79.53
CA LEU A 284 -11.57 47.82 79.32
C LEU A 284 -12.74 48.62 79.91
N ASN A 285 -13.98 48.24 79.63
CA ASN A 285 -15.16 48.91 80.14
C ASN A 285 -15.22 48.88 81.68
N ALA A 286 -14.91 47.73 82.30
CA ALA A 286 -14.80 47.62 83.75
C ALA A 286 -13.73 48.58 84.33
N SER A 287 -12.60 48.73 83.63
CA SER A 287 -11.55 49.67 84.02
C SER A 287 -12.00 51.13 83.90
N VAL A 288 -12.73 51.48 82.82
CA VAL A 288 -13.32 52.81 82.61
C VAL A 288 -14.31 53.15 83.73
N LEU A 289 -15.19 52.22 84.11
CA LEU A 289 -16.15 52.40 85.20
C LEU A 289 -15.45 52.60 86.56
N ARG A 290 -14.40 51.82 86.83
CA ARG A 290 -13.59 51.98 88.05
C ARG A 290 -12.90 53.33 88.09
N LEU A 291 -12.24 53.74 87.00
CA LEU A 291 -11.61 55.06 86.90
C LEU A 291 -12.64 56.19 87.03
N SER A 292 -13.82 56.04 86.43
CA SER A 292 -14.92 57.00 86.57
C SER A 292 -15.39 57.13 88.01
N ARG A 293 -15.46 56.03 88.76
CA ARG A 293 -15.78 56.05 90.19
C ARG A 293 -14.68 56.77 90.99
N ASN A 294 -13.42 56.42 90.77
CA ASN A 294 -12.29 57.08 91.41
C ASN A 294 -12.26 58.59 91.13
N ILE A 295 -12.55 59.00 89.89
CA ILE A 295 -12.64 60.43 89.54
C ILE A 295 -13.75 61.11 90.33
N LYS A 296 -14.94 60.50 90.45
CA LYS A 296 -16.03 61.04 91.26
C LYS A 296 -15.65 61.12 92.74
N GLU A 297 -15.04 60.08 93.29
CA GLU A 297 -14.55 60.06 94.67
C GLU A 297 -13.54 61.19 94.92
N LEU A 298 -12.54 61.32 94.04
CA LEU A 298 -11.54 62.40 94.09
C LEU A 298 -12.19 63.79 93.93
N GLN A 299 -13.23 63.92 93.11
CA GLN A 299 -13.99 65.18 92.99
C GLN A 299 -14.73 65.50 94.29
N THR A 300 -15.38 64.52 94.92
CA THR A 300 -16.07 64.72 96.20
C THR A 300 -15.10 65.02 97.33
N GLU A 301 -13.95 64.36 97.36
CA GLU A 301 -12.90 64.61 98.35
C GLU A 301 -12.30 66.01 98.15
N ASN A 302 -11.98 66.40 96.91
CA ASN A 302 -11.54 67.76 96.62
C ASN A 302 -12.58 68.81 97.03
N GLN A 303 -13.86 68.54 96.79
CA GLN A 303 -14.94 69.44 97.20
C GLN A 303 -15.02 69.55 98.72
N ARG A 304 -14.94 68.43 99.43
CA ARG A 304 -14.92 68.41 100.90
C ARG A 304 -13.69 69.13 101.46
N LEU A 305 -12.51 68.91 100.90
CA LEU A 305 -11.28 69.61 101.29
C LEU A 305 -11.39 71.12 101.03
N LYS A 306 -12.02 71.55 99.94
CA LYS A 306 -12.33 72.97 99.68
C LYS A 306 -13.27 73.52 100.75
N GLU A 307 -14.36 72.83 101.06
CA GLU A 307 -15.29 73.25 102.12
C GLU A 307 -14.64 73.30 103.50
N ASP A 308 -13.77 72.35 103.82
CA ASP A 308 -13.04 72.34 105.09
C ASP A 308 -12.00 73.47 105.15
N LEU A 309 -11.34 73.79 104.03
CA LEU A 309 -10.49 74.96 103.91
C LEU A 309 -11.29 76.26 104.10
N ASP A 310 -12.45 76.37 103.44
CA ASP A 310 -13.36 77.51 103.60
C ASP A 310 -13.90 77.62 105.03
N ARG A 311 -14.18 76.49 105.71
CA ARG A 311 -14.54 76.45 107.14
C ARG A 311 -13.41 76.91 108.04
N VAL A 312 -12.16 76.49 107.80
CA VAL A 312 -11.00 76.98 108.55
C VAL A 312 -10.84 78.49 108.35
N LEU A 313 -10.96 78.98 107.11
CA LEU A 313 -10.92 80.41 106.80
C LEU A 313 -12.08 81.19 107.42
N SER A 314 -13.26 80.58 107.55
CA SER A 314 -14.46 81.23 108.13
C SER A 314 -14.51 81.13 109.66
N SER A 315 -13.95 80.07 110.27
CA SER A 315 -13.84 79.89 111.73
C SER A 315 -12.60 80.56 112.31
N SER A 316 -11.61 80.89 111.48
CA SER A 316 -10.60 81.89 111.83
C SER A 316 -11.24 83.28 111.86
N SER A 317 -11.63 83.73 113.06
CA SER A 317 -11.77 85.16 113.35
C SER A 317 -10.49 85.89 112.93
N PRO A 318 -10.52 87.14 112.40
CA PRO A 318 -9.32 87.85 111.97
C PRO A 318 -8.55 88.31 113.22
N SER A 319 -7.88 87.36 113.86
CA SER A 319 -7.11 87.54 115.08
C SER A 319 -5.98 86.54 115.08
N SER A 320 -4.84 86.96 114.52
CA SER A 320 -3.69 87.33 115.34
C SER A 320 -2.37 87.21 114.57
N LYS A 321 -1.63 88.33 114.56
CA LYS A 321 -0.17 88.42 114.45
C LYS A 321 0.48 87.97 113.14
N THR A 322 0.05 88.53 112.01
CA THR A 322 1.01 88.88 110.96
C THR A 322 1.34 90.35 111.13
N LYS A 323 2.47 90.65 111.79
CA LYS A 323 2.99 92.02 111.89
C LYS A 323 3.14 92.54 110.46
N ASN A 324 2.39 93.59 110.14
CA ASN A 324 2.40 94.25 108.85
C ASN A 324 3.74 94.99 108.68
N TYR A 325 4.82 94.25 108.39
CA TYR A 325 6.14 94.80 108.10
C TYR A 325 6.16 95.61 106.80
N SER A 326 5.11 95.46 105.98
CA SER A 326 4.86 96.16 104.72
C SER A 326 4.63 97.67 104.90
N GLU A 327 4.19 98.14 106.08
CA GLU A 327 3.94 99.56 106.37
C GLU A 327 5.15 100.26 107.02
N TRP A 328 6.24 99.53 107.30
CA TRP A 328 7.41 100.15 107.92
C TRP A 328 8.27 100.82 106.85
N SER A 329 8.46 102.14 106.97
CA SER A 329 9.36 102.86 106.08
C SER A 329 10.77 102.26 106.17
N ARG A 330 11.49 102.19 105.04
CA ARG A 330 12.83 101.59 104.94
C ARG A 330 13.78 102.11 106.04
N GLN A 331 13.68 103.39 106.38
CA GLN A 331 14.47 104.01 107.46
C GLN A 331 14.16 103.43 108.85
N ARG A 332 12.90 103.07 109.12
CA ARG A 332 12.47 102.48 110.39
C ARG A 332 12.95 101.04 110.53
N LEU A 333 12.93 100.26 109.44
CA LEU A 333 13.48 98.91 109.39
C LEU A 333 14.99 98.91 109.61
N VAL A 334 15.72 99.80 108.93
CA VAL A 334 17.18 99.94 109.06
C VAL A 334 17.57 100.33 110.49
N ARG A 335 16.88 101.29 111.12
CA ARG A 335 17.19 101.69 112.50
C ARG A 335 17.06 100.53 113.49
N ARG A 336 16.04 99.69 113.29
CA ARG A 336 15.78 98.57 114.19
C ARG A 336 16.73 97.40 113.97
N LEU A 337 17.19 97.19 112.73
CA LEU A 337 18.30 96.27 112.44
C LEU A 337 19.59 96.75 113.11
N SER A 338 19.94 98.04 113.00
CA SER A 338 21.15 98.59 113.63
C SER A 338 21.09 98.58 115.17
N GLU A 339 19.92 98.71 115.79
CA GLU A 339 19.77 98.58 117.25
C GLU A 339 19.91 97.12 117.71
N LEU A 340 19.44 96.16 116.91
CA LEU A 340 19.60 94.73 117.21
C LEU A 340 21.05 94.27 117.03
N GLU A 341 21.77 94.84 116.05
CA GLU A 341 23.18 94.55 115.79
C GLU A 341 24.14 95.12 116.86
N LYS A 342 23.69 96.09 117.67
CA LYS A 342 24.47 96.61 118.81
C LYS A 342 24.29 95.82 120.12
N VAL A 343 23.32 94.91 120.17
CA VAL A 343 22.98 94.12 121.36
C VAL A 343 23.37 92.64 121.19
N SER A 344 23.91 92.27 120.01
CA SER A 344 24.65 91.04 119.76
C SER A 344 26.14 91.33 119.65
#